data_AF-A0A1A5D5N8-F1
#
_entry.id   AF-A0A1A5D5N8-F1
#
_cell.length_a   1.000
_cell.length_b   1.000
_cell.length_c   1.000
_cell.angle_alpha   90.00
_cell.angle_beta   90.00
_cell.angle_gamma   90.00
#
_symmetry.space_group_name_H-M   'P 1'
#
loop_
_entity.id
_entity.type
_entity.pdbx_description
1 polymer ?
#
loop_
_entity_poly.entity_id
_entity_poly.type
_entity_poly.pdbx_seq_one_letter_code
_entity_poly.pdbx_strand_id
1 'polypeptide(L)'
;MRKHGPDLQKAVPAIQRCRQCRGQGFTKGVFFELDCAACDGTGWLGADGAPVEPAALIRALGRRLDKAEQQLVDRAKASAWAEDNNRRGAGGSHFTGD
;
A
#
# COMPACT_ATOMS: atom_id res chain seq x y z
N MET A 1 -18.40 -26.19 -11.31
CA MET A 1 -17.16 -26.16 -12.12
C MET A 1 -15.98 -26.51 -11.22
N ARG A 2 -15.31 -27.64 -11.45
CA ARG A 2 -14.06 -27.98 -10.76
C ARG A 2 -12.91 -27.30 -11.51
N LYS A 3 -12.15 -26.44 -10.82
CA LYS A 3 -10.95 -25.83 -11.38
C LYS A 3 -9.85 -26.89 -11.40
N HIS A 4 -9.51 -27.38 -12.58
CA HIS A 4 -8.37 -28.27 -12.80
C HIS A 4 -7.29 -27.45 -13.51
N GLY A 5 -6.21 -27.14 -12.80
CA GLY A 5 -5.06 -26.41 -13.32
C GLY A 5 -4.22 -25.79 -12.19
N PRO A 6 -2.88 -25.74 -12.33
CA PRO A 6 -2.04 -25.03 -11.37
C PRO A 6 -2.37 -23.54 -11.36
N ASP A 7 -2.18 -22.88 -10.22
CA ASP A 7 -2.39 -21.44 -10.14
C ASP A 7 -1.39 -20.72 -11.06
N LEU A 8 -1.92 -19.96 -12.02
CA LEU A 8 -1.10 -19.23 -13.00
C LEU A 8 -0.47 -17.98 -12.38
N GLN A 9 -0.87 -17.60 -11.17
CA GLN A 9 -0.32 -16.46 -10.46
C GLN A 9 0.50 -16.93 -9.26
N LYS A 10 1.66 -16.28 -9.04
CA LYS A 10 2.37 -16.46 -7.78
C LYS A 10 1.50 -15.94 -6.64
N ALA A 11 1.27 -16.80 -5.65
CA ALA A 11 0.65 -16.41 -4.40
C ALA A 11 1.43 -15.24 -3.80
N VAL A 12 0.70 -14.19 -3.40
CA VAL A 12 1.27 -13.09 -2.65
C VAL A 12 0.70 -13.17 -1.24
N PRO A 13 1.55 -13.41 -0.23
CA PRO A 13 1.08 -13.57 1.12
C PRO A 13 0.45 -12.28 1.61
N ALA A 14 -0.57 -12.42 2.45
CA ALA A 14 -1.04 -11.31 3.26
C ALA A 14 0.04 -10.97 4.29
N ILE A 15 0.44 -9.70 4.32
CA ILE A 15 1.43 -9.17 5.26
C ILE A 15 0.81 -8.13 6.18
N GLN A 16 1.38 -7.93 7.36
CA GLN A 16 0.97 -6.90 8.32
C GLN A 16 2.20 -6.25 8.93
N ARG A 17 2.07 -4.98 9.36
CA ARG A 17 3.18 -4.32 10.07
C ARG A 17 3.42 -5.05 11.38
N CYS A 18 4.69 -5.30 11.69
CA CYS A 18 5.08 -5.84 12.98
C CYS A 18 4.65 -4.87 14.09
N ARG A 19 3.82 -5.33 15.02
CA ARG A 19 3.32 -4.48 16.12
C ARG A 19 4.41 -4.15 17.13
N GLN A 20 5.41 -5.03 17.28
CA GLN A 20 6.49 -4.88 18.24
C GLN A 20 7.43 -3.71 17.90
N CYS A 21 7.89 -3.63 16.65
CA CYS A 21 8.69 -2.49 16.17
C CYS A 21 7.86 -1.44 15.43
N ARG A 22 6.52 -1.54 15.44
CA ARG A 22 5.60 -0.65 14.70
C ARG A 22 5.93 -0.52 13.21
N GLY A 23 6.48 -1.58 12.63
CA GLY A 23 6.91 -1.63 11.23
C GLY A 23 8.23 -0.94 10.92
N GLN A 24 9.01 -0.53 11.92
CA GLN A 24 10.33 0.09 11.71
C GLN A 24 11.39 -0.92 11.26
N GLY A 25 11.21 -2.20 11.58
CA GLY A 25 12.22 -3.24 11.34
C GLY A 25 13.25 -3.34 12.45
N PHE A 26 13.46 -2.29 13.24
CA PHE A 26 14.41 -2.28 14.35
C PHE A 26 13.77 -1.82 15.66
N THR A 27 14.51 -1.99 16.76
CA THR A 27 14.24 -1.41 18.07
C THR A 27 15.42 -0.53 18.48
N LYS A 28 15.15 0.57 19.18
CA LYS A 28 16.19 1.48 19.65
C LYS A 28 16.69 1.04 21.01
N GLY A 29 17.98 0.70 21.10
CA GLY A 29 18.71 0.65 22.35
C GLY A 29 19.15 2.05 22.79
N VAL A 30 19.96 2.12 23.84
CA VAL A 30 20.48 3.40 24.35
C VAL A 30 21.45 4.06 23.36
N PHE A 31 22.21 3.27 22.61
CA PHE A 31 23.30 3.76 21.76
C PHE A 31 23.26 3.23 20.31
N PHE A 32 22.39 2.27 20.00
CA PHE A 32 22.36 1.62 18.69
C PHE A 32 20.96 1.08 18.38
N GLU A 33 20.72 0.82 17.10
CA GLU A 33 19.53 0.15 16.61
C GLU A 33 19.81 -1.35 16.49
N LEU A 34 18.86 -2.17 16.92
CA LEU A 34 18.90 -3.62 16.79
C LEU A 34 17.75 -4.07 15.91
N ASP A 35 18.02 -5.02 15.02
CA ASP A 35 16.96 -5.67 14.25
C ASP A 35 15.89 -6.23 15.19
N CYS A 36 14.64 -5.99 14.83
CA CYS A 36 13.51 -6.50 15.57
C CYS A 36 13.44 -8.01 15.35
N ALA A 37 13.81 -8.78 16.37
CA ALA A 37 13.79 -10.25 16.33
C ALA A 37 12.40 -10.85 16.05
N ALA A 38 11.32 -10.11 16.28
CA ALA A 38 9.97 -10.61 15.99
C ALA A 38 9.69 -10.69 14.48
N CYS A 39 10.32 -9.83 13.67
CA CYS A 39 10.06 -9.73 12.23
C CYS A 39 11.34 -9.83 11.38
N ASP A 40 12.41 -10.36 11.96
CA ASP A 40 13.73 -10.51 11.33
C ASP A 40 14.23 -9.25 10.64
N GLY A 41 14.10 -8.10 11.31
CA GLY A 41 14.59 -6.83 10.76
C GLY A 41 13.68 -6.19 9.70
N THR A 42 12.67 -6.90 9.19
CA THR A 42 11.93 -6.45 8.00
C THR A 42 10.84 -5.42 8.28
N GLY A 43 10.32 -5.39 9.52
CA GLY A 43 9.15 -4.59 9.89
C GLY A 43 7.81 -5.22 9.49
N TRP A 44 7.81 -6.41 8.87
CA TRP A 44 6.61 -7.07 8.36
C TRP A 44 6.49 -8.50 8.87
N LEU A 45 5.26 -8.92 9.08
CA LEU A 45 4.89 -10.29 9.45
C LEU A 45 3.87 -10.82 8.47
N GLY A 46 3.79 -12.14 8.34
CA GLY A 46 2.70 -12.84 7.68
C GLY A 46 1.39 -12.67 8.45
N ALA A 47 0.29 -13.08 7.84
CA ALA A 47 -1.02 -13.10 8.50
C ALA A 47 -1.06 -14.06 9.70
N ASP A 48 -0.23 -15.09 9.69
CA ASP A 48 0.03 -16.03 10.79
C ASP A 48 0.88 -15.43 11.94
N GLY A 49 1.43 -14.23 11.73
CA GLY A 49 2.29 -13.56 12.72
C GLY A 49 3.76 -14.00 12.66
N ALA A 50 4.14 -14.84 11.71
CA ALA A 50 5.53 -15.26 11.52
C ALA A 50 6.31 -14.29 10.61
N PRO A 51 7.65 -14.25 10.68
CA PRO A 51 8.47 -13.59 9.67
C PRO A 51 8.17 -14.11 8.26
N VAL A 52 8.23 -13.21 7.29
CA VAL A 52 7.90 -13.53 5.89
C VAL A 52 9.19 -13.82 5.13
N GLU A 53 9.20 -14.86 4.31
CA GLU A 53 10.30 -15.15 3.39
C GLU A 53 10.60 -13.92 2.51
N PRO A 54 11.88 -13.52 2.33
CA PRO A 54 12.24 -12.26 1.66
C PRO A 54 11.63 -12.07 0.27
N ALA A 55 11.67 -13.06 -0.61
CA ALA A 55 11.12 -12.93 -1.96
C ALA A 55 9.58 -12.81 -1.93
N ALA A 56 8.91 -13.51 -1.02
CA ALA A 56 7.46 -13.37 -0.80
C ALA A 56 7.09 -12.00 -0.23
N LEU A 57 7.90 -11.46 0.68
CA LEU A 57 7.74 -10.12 1.23
C LEU A 57 7.89 -9.05 0.14
N ILE A 58 8.94 -9.14 -0.69
CA ILE A 58 9.17 -8.19 -1.80
C ILE A 58 7.97 -8.19 -2.76
N ARG A 59 7.44 -9.37 -3.13
CA ARG A 59 6.23 -9.46 -3.97
C ARG A 59 5.02 -8.80 -3.31
N ALA A 60 4.84 -9.00 -2.01
CA ALA A 60 3.74 -8.42 -1.25
C ALA A 60 3.84 -6.90 -1.13
N LEU A 61 5.04 -6.37 -0.93
CA LEU A 61 5.30 -4.93 -0.90
C LEU A 61 5.10 -4.29 -2.27
N GLY A 62 5.59 -4.90 -3.36
CA GLY A 62 5.35 -4.43 -4.72
C GLY A 62 3.86 -4.27 -5.01
N ARG A 63 3.05 -5.29 -4.72
CA ARG A 63 1.58 -5.21 -4.90
C ARG A 63 0.91 -4.11 -4.07
N ARG A 64 1.43 -3.81 -2.88
CA ARG A 64 0.93 -2.70 -2.05
C ARG A 64 1.31 -1.35 -2.61
N LEU A 65 2.52 -1.22 -3.14
CA LEU A 65 2.99 -0.02 -3.80
C LEU A 65 2.17 0.27 -5.05
N ASP A 66 2.01 -0.70 -5.95
CA ASP A 66 1.20 -0.57 -7.17
C ASP A 66 -0.23 -0.10 -6.85
N LYS A 67 -0.83 -0.69 -5.81
CA LYS A 67 -2.17 -0.31 -5.36
C LYS A 67 -2.21 1.12 -4.81
N ALA A 68 -1.19 1.54 -4.06
CA ALA A 68 -1.11 2.89 -3.53
C ALA A 68 -0.93 3.92 -4.65
N GLU A 69 -0.08 3.64 -5.63
CA GLU A 69 0.12 4.47 -6.82
C GLU A 69 -1.18 4.61 -7.63
N GLN A 70 -1.89 3.51 -7.86
CA GLN A 70 -3.20 3.54 -8.53
C GLN A 70 -4.21 4.40 -7.77
N GLN A 71 -4.26 4.31 -6.44
CA GLN A 71 -5.14 5.14 -5.62
C GLN A 71 -4.81 6.63 -5.72
N LEU A 72 -3.55 7.00 -5.88
CA LEU A 72 -3.15 8.39 -6.10
C LEU A 72 -3.65 8.88 -7.47
N VAL A 73 -3.47 8.08 -8.52
CA VAL A 73 -3.95 8.39 -9.88
C VAL A 73 -5.47 8.54 -9.89
N ASP A 74 -6.19 7.62 -9.25
CA ASP A 74 -7.66 7.66 -9.22
C ASP A 74 -8.18 8.88 -8.46
N ARG A 75 -7.52 9.26 -7.36
CA ARG A 75 -7.84 10.50 -6.62
C ARG A 75 -7.61 11.75 -7.45
N ALA A 76 -6.50 11.81 -8.19
CA ALA A 76 -6.20 12.94 -9.08
C ALA A 76 -7.20 13.07 -10.23
N LYS A 77 -7.65 11.93 -10.80
CA LYS A 77 -8.72 11.92 -11.80
C LYS A 77 -10.04 12.41 -11.20
N ALA A 78 -10.41 11.93 -10.02
CA ALA A 78 -11.63 12.32 -9.34
C ALA A 78 -11.65 13.83 -9.01
N SER A 79 -10.53 14.41 -8.56
CA SER A 79 -10.43 15.85 -8.32
C SER A 79 -10.56 16.66 -9.62
N ALA A 80 -9.89 16.24 -10.69
CA ALA A 80 -10.00 16.90 -11.99
C ALA A 80 -11.43 16.86 -12.55
N TRP A 81 -12.13 15.74 -12.36
CA TRP A 81 -13.53 15.60 -12.78
C TRP A 81 -14.47 16.46 -11.91
N ALA A 82 -14.21 16.58 -10.61
CA ALA A 82 -14.97 17.48 -9.74
C ALA A 82 -14.78 18.96 -10.14
N GLU A 83 -13.55 19.37 -10.48
CA GLU A 83 -13.24 20.71 -10.98
C GLU A 83 -13.91 21.00 -12.34
N ASP A 84 -13.88 20.07 -13.29
CA ASP A 84 -14.54 20.22 -14.60
C ASP A 84 -16.08 20.25 -14.47
N ASN A 85 -16.66 19.42 -13.60
CA ASN A 85 -18.11 19.44 -13.34
C ASN A 85 -18.56 20.74 -12.65
N ASN A 86 -17.76 21.31 -11.74
CA ASN A 86 -18.05 22.61 -11.14
C ASN A 86 -18.03 23.76 -12.16
N ARG A 87 -17.34 23.62 -13.31
CA ARG A 87 -17.45 24.57 -14.43
C ARG A 87 -18.69 24.36 -15.31
N ARG A 88 -19.33 23.19 -15.24
CA ARG A 88 -20.42 22.78 -16.14
C ARG A 88 -21.82 22.75 -15.48
N GLY A 89 -21.92 23.00 -14.18
CA GLY A 89 -23.19 23.07 -13.42
C GLY A 89 -23.82 24.47 -13.35
N ALA A 90 -25.12 24.53 -12.99
CA ALA A 90 -26.08 25.65 -13.15
C ALA A 90 -25.74 27.03 -12.51
N GLY A 91 -24.53 27.22 -12.00
CA GLY A 91 -24.01 28.47 -11.44
C GLY A 91 -22.71 28.92 -12.09
N GLY A 92 -22.53 28.67 -13.40
CA GLY A 92 -21.40 29.18 -14.18
C GLY A 92 -21.36 30.70 -14.19
N SER A 93 -20.86 31.31 -13.12
CA SER A 93 -20.64 32.75 -13.02
C SER A 93 -19.43 33.13 -13.87
N HIS A 94 -19.65 33.29 -15.17
CA HIS A 94 -18.79 34.12 -16.00
C HIS A 94 -19.18 35.59 -15.76
N PHE A 95 -18.55 36.23 -14.77
CA PHE A 95 -18.39 37.68 -14.79
C PHE A 95 -17.00 37.98 -15.37
N THR A 96 -16.95 38.26 -16.66
CA THR A 96 -15.83 38.97 -17.31
C THR A 96 -16.31 40.40 -17.48
N GLY A 97 -15.96 41.27 -16.52
CA GLY A 97 -16.24 42.69 -16.61
C GLY A 97 -15.47 43.31 -17.77
N ASP A 98 -16.20 43.99 -18.65
CA ASP A 98 -15.67 44.97 -19.61
C ASP A 98 -15.31 46.29 -18.92
#